data_AF-A0A6G7ZCN5-F1
#
_entry.id   AF-A0A6G7ZCN5-F1
#
_cell.length_a   1.000
_cell.length_b   1.000
_cell.length_c   1.000
_cell.angle_alpha   90.00
_cell.angle_beta   90.00
_cell.angle_gamma   90.00
#
_symmetry.space_group_name_H-M   'P 1'
#
loop_
_entity.id
_entity.type
_entity.pdbx_description
1 polymer ?
#
loop_
_entity_poly.entity_id
_entity_poly.type
_entity_poly.pdbx_seq_one_letter_code
_entity_poly.pdbx_strand_id
1 'polypeptide(L)'
;MTYNDSSVDKAFSKHSGDFGSYPDGSSNSVNSFKNDLSSFIDNPDNIQKPGTWWGSEGTHIFNPNTNQWVFINSDGTFNTAFKLSIEQMKHLLETGVVK
;
A
#
# COMPACT_ATOMS: atom_id res chain seq x y z
N MET A 1 -7.58 -9.83 5.83
CA MET A 1 -7.58 -8.43 5.39
C MET A 1 -8.95 -8.08 4.84
N THR A 2 -9.42 -6.87 5.10
CA THR A 2 -10.69 -6.36 4.54
C THR A 2 -10.42 -5.16 3.64
N TYR A 3 -10.90 -5.21 2.40
CA TYR A 3 -10.84 -4.08 1.47
C TYR A 3 -12.10 -3.22 1.60
N ASN A 4 -11.93 -1.93 1.83
CA ASN A 4 -13.00 -0.94 1.65
C ASN A 4 -12.92 -0.44 0.20
N ASP A 5 -14.02 -0.54 -0.55
CA ASP A 5 -14.07 -0.14 -1.96
C ASP A 5 -13.66 1.32 -2.17
N SER A 6 -14.03 2.23 -1.28
CA SER A 6 -13.63 3.64 -1.39
C SER A 6 -12.11 3.86 -1.28
N SER A 7 -11.45 3.12 -0.40
CA SER A 7 -9.99 3.15 -0.25
C SER A 7 -9.30 2.58 -1.48
N VAL A 8 -9.84 1.45 -1.99
CA VAL A 8 -9.29 0.79 -3.17
C VAL A 8 -9.46 1.66 -4.41
N ASP A 9 -10.65 2.21 -4.65
CA ASP A 9 -10.91 3.06 -5.81
C ASP A 9 -10.01 4.31 -5.80
N LYS A 10 -9.81 4.91 -4.62
CA LYS A 10 -8.91 6.06 -4.45
C LYS A 10 -7.45 5.71 -4.72
N ALA A 11 -6.98 4.57 -4.20
CA ALA A 11 -5.62 4.10 -4.46
C ALA A 11 -5.45 3.72 -5.93
N PHE A 12 -6.40 3.00 -6.52
CA PHE A 12 -6.39 2.60 -7.92
C PHE A 12 -6.34 3.81 -8.85
N SER A 13 -7.23 4.78 -8.65
CA SER A 13 -7.32 5.97 -9.52
C SER A 13 -6.05 6.82 -9.52
N LYS A 14 -5.22 6.76 -8.47
CA LYS A 14 -4.07 7.66 -8.29
C LYS A 14 -2.72 6.95 -8.36
N HIS A 15 -2.69 5.68 -7.99
CA HIS A 15 -1.46 4.95 -7.66
C HIS A 15 -1.41 3.55 -8.24
N SER A 16 -2.40 3.14 -9.05
CA SER A 16 -2.36 1.84 -9.72
C SER A 16 -1.08 1.65 -10.55
N GLY A 17 -0.64 2.69 -11.27
CA GLY A 17 0.61 2.69 -12.03
C GLY A 17 1.89 2.41 -11.21
N ASP A 18 1.84 2.55 -9.88
CA ASP A 18 2.97 2.23 -9.01
C ASP A 18 3.14 0.72 -8.78
N PHE A 19 2.07 -0.06 -8.95
CA PHE A 19 2.02 -1.50 -8.67
C PHE A 19 2.00 -2.35 -9.92
N GLY A 20 1.46 -1.82 -11.01
CA GLY A 20 1.33 -2.55 -12.26
C GLY A 20 0.80 -1.68 -13.39
N SER A 21 0.45 -2.33 -14.48
CA SER A 21 -0.21 -1.68 -15.61
C SER A 21 -1.60 -2.25 -15.76
N TYR A 22 -2.60 -1.37 -15.74
CA TYR A 22 -4.00 -1.74 -15.85
C TYR A 22 -4.60 -1.02 -17.05
N PRO A 23 -5.32 -1.72 -17.94
CA PRO A 23 -5.72 -1.19 -19.23
C PRO A 23 -6.80 -0.09 -19.14
N ASP A 24 -7.59 -0.09 -18.08
CA ASP A 24 -8.73 0.82 -17.89
C ASP A 24 -9.14 0.93 -16.41
N GLY A 25 -10.21 1.68 -16.14
CA GLY A 25 -10.85 1.77 -14.81
C GLY A 25 -12.00 0.79 -14.60
N SER A 26 -12.07 -0.30 -15.37
CA SER A 26 -13.14 -1.29 -15.22
C SER A 26 -13.02 -2.05 -13.90
N SER A 27 -14.12 -2.69 -13.47
CA SER A 27 -14.11 -3.57 -12.30
C SER A 27 -13.09 -4.71 -12.41
N ASN A 28 -12.77 -5.16 -13.63
CA ASN A 28 -11.74 -6.17 -13.84
C ASN A 28 -10.35 -5.62 -13.51
N SER A 29 -10.03 -4.41 -13.98
CA SER A 29 -8.76 -3.75 -13.67
C SER A 29 -8.61 -3.45 -12.16
N VAL A 30 -9.69 -3.01 -11.51
CA VAL A 30 -9.72 -2.81 -10.05
C VAL A 30 -9.51 -4.13 -9.30
N ASN A 31 -10.13 -5.22 -9.75
CA ASN A 31 -9.93 -6.54 -9.15
C ASN A 31 -8.50 -7.05 -9.34
N SER A 32 -7.89 -6.84 -10.51
CA SER A 32 -6.47 -7.17 -10.72
C SER A 32 -5.57 -6.39 -9.75
N PHE A 33 -5.83 -5.10 -9.56
CA PHE A 33 -5.10 -4.30 -8.57
C PHE A 33 -5.29 -4.82 -7.14
N LYS A 34 -6.51 -5.21 -6.73
CA LYS A 34 -6.75 -5.86 -5.41
C LYS A 34 -5.94 -7.16 -5.26
N ASN A 35 -5.83 -7.95 -6.33
CA ASN A 35 -5.04 -9.18 -6.32
C ASN A 35 -3.53 -8.90 -6.20
N ASP A 36 -3.03 -7.89 -6.91
CA ASP A 36 -1.63 -7.49 -6.84
C ASP A 36 -1.28 -6.92 -5.45
N LEU A 37 -2.17 -6.11 -4.86
CA LEU A 37 -2.03 -5.65 -3.48
C LEU A 37 -2.02 -6.81 -2.49
N SER A 38 -2.93 -7.78 -2.63
CA SER A 38 -2.97 -8.95 -1.75
C SER A 38 -1.68 -9.76 -1.86
N SER A 39 -1.20 -9.98 -3.09
CA SER A 39 0.06 -10.68 -3.35
C SER A 39 1.26 -9.91 -2.78
N PHE A 40 1.26 -8.58 -2.87
CA PHE A 40 2.28 -7.73 -2.27
C PHE A 40 2.26 -7.83 -0.74
N ILE A 41 1.08 -7.85 -0.13
CA ILE A 41 0.91 -7.94 1.32
C ILE A 41 1.38 -9.29 1.86
N ASP A 42 1.04 -10.37 1.15
CA ASP A 42 1.35 -11.75 1.56
C ASP A 42 2.78 -12.18 1.18
N ASN A 43 3.52 -11.36 0.43
CA ASN A 43 4.89 -11.67 0.03
C ASN A 43 5.85 -11.60 1.24
N PRO A 44 6.53 -12.70 1.61
CA PRO A 44 7.46 -12.72 2.75
C PRO A 44 8.72 -11.88 2.54
N ASP A 45 9.05 -11.50 1.30
CA ASP A 45 10.18 -10.62 1.00
C ASP A 45 9.88 -9.15 1.31
N ASN A 46 8.60 -8.81 1.50
CA ASN A 46 8.17 -7.47 1.89
C ASN A 46 8.21 -7.32 3.42
N ILE A 47 8.66 -6.15 3.86
CA ILE A 47 8.87 -5.87 5.27
C ILE A 47 7.56 -5.37 5.87
N GLN A 48 7.13 -6.00 6.97
CA GLN A 48 6.03 -5.53 7.78
C GLN A 48 6.58 -4.83 9.03
N LYS A 49 6.12 -3.59 9.27
CA LYS A 49 6.55 -2.79 10.42
C LYS A 49 5.35 -2.03 11.01
N PRO A 50 5.05 -2.19 12.31
CA PRO A 50 4.05 -1.36 12.96
C PRO A 50 4.52 0.10 13.01
N GLY A 51 3.58 1.03 12.92
CA GLY A 51 3.91 2.45 12.86
C GLY A 51 2.69 3.34 12.68
N THR A 52 2.93 4.55 12.17
CA THR A 52 1.86 5.53 11.94
C THR A 52 1.91 6.14 10.55
N TRP A 53 0.73 6.39 10.00
CA TRP A 53 0.56 7.15 8.77
C TRP A 53 -0.41 8.32 9.03
N TRP A 54 0.08 9.55 8.84
CA TRP A 54 -0.66 10.77 9.22
C TRP A 54 -1.27 10.72 10.64
N GLY A 55 -0.55 10.11 11.58
CA GLY A 55 -0.99 9.94 12.98
C GLY A 55 -1.97 8.79 13.22
N SER A 56 -2.44 8.10 12.19
CA SER A 56 -3.21 6.86 12.33
C SER A 56 -2.28 5.68 12.61
N GLU A 57 -2.54 4.90 13.64
CA GLU A 57 -1.81 3.66 13.92
C GLU A 57 -2.16 2.57 12.90
N GLY A 58 -1.17 1.74 12.59
CA GLY A 58 -1.35 0.61 11.70
C GLY A 58 -0.05 -0.11 11.38
N THR A 59 -0.08 -0.88 10.29
CA THR A 59 1.06 -1.65 9.80
C THR A 59 1.47 -1.15 8.42
N HIS A 60 2.75 -0.81 8.30
CA HIS A 60 3.40 -0.56 7.02
C HIS A 60 3.87 -1.88 6.43
N ILE A 61 3.55 -2.11 5.16
CA ILE A 61 4.04 -3.25 4.39
C ILE A 61 4.73 -2.68 3.16
N PHE A 62 6.02 -2.95 2.99
CA PHE A 62 6.79 -2.26 1.97
C PHE A 62 7.98 -3.05 1.44
N ASN A 63 8.40 -2.67 0.23
CA ASN A 63 9.57 -3.21 -0.43
C ASN A 63 10.64 -2.11 -0.57
N PRO A 64 11.79 -2.22 0.11
CA PRO A 64 12.83 -1.18 0.06
C PRO A 64 13.54 -1.09 -1.30
N ASN A 65 13.41 -2.09 -2.17
CA ASN A 65 14.02 -2.09 -3.50
C ASN A 65 13.14 -1.38 -4.55
N THR A 66 11.81 -1.58 -4.48
CA THR A 66 10.86 -0.95 -5.42
C THR A 66 10.25 0.34 -4.88
N ASN A 67 10.42 0.62 -3.59
CA ASN A 67 9.76 1.68 -2.80
C ASN A 67 8.23 1.58 -2.77
N GLN A 68 7.65 0.47 -3.20
CA GLN A 68 6.22 0.24 -3.05
C GLN A 68 5.88 0.06 -1.58
N TRP A 69 4.75 0.62 -1.18
CA TRP A 69 4.29 0.64 0.19
C TRP A 69 2.78 0.56 0.26
N VAL A 70 2.31 -0.17 1.25
CA VAL A 70 0.91 -0.39 1.59
C VAL A 70 0.73 -0.11 3.08
N PHE A 71 -0.39 0.53 3.43
CA PHE A 71 -0.76 0.76 4.82
C PHE A 71 -2.07 0.11 5.18
N ILE A 72 -2.01 -0.67 6.27
CA ILE A 72 -3.14 -1.38 6.85
C ILE A 72 -3.44 -0.74 8.18
N ASN A 73 -4.70 -0.36 8.40
CA ASN A 73 -5.12 0.17 9.69
C ASN A 73 -5.00 -0.88 10.79
N SER A 74 -4.94 -0.46 12.06
CA SER A 74 -4.88 -1.38 13.21
C SER A 74 -6.04 -2.39 13.28
N ASP A 75 -7.18 -2.11 12.65
CA ASP A 75 -8.34 -3.01 12.56
C ASP A 75 -8.22 -4.05 11.42
N GLY A 76 -7.11 -4.06 10.67
CA GLY A 76 -6.87 -4.97 9.55
C GLY A 76 -7.52 -4.55 8.23
N THR A 77 -8.08 -3.34 8.15
CA THR A 77 -8.63 -2.79 6.90
C THR A 77 -7.56 -2.12 6.03
N PHE A 78 -7.68 -2.30 4.72
CA PHE A 78 -6.84 -1.60 3.75
C PHE A 78 -7.11 -0.09 3.79
N ASN A 79 -6.04 0.70 3.92
CA ASN A 79 -6.15 2.15 3.89
C ASN A 79 -5.70 2.73 2.54
N THR A 80 -4.44 2.52 2.16
CA THR A 80 -3.88 3.09 0.93
C THR A 80 -2.64 2.31 0.49
N ALA A 81 -2.22 2.54 -0.75
CA ALA A 81 -1.02 1.99 -1.35
C ALA A 81 -0.47 2.94 -2.41
N PHE A 82 0.85 3.15 -2.42
CA PHE A 82 1.58 3.90 -3.45
C PHE A 82 3.09 3.68 -3.34
N LYS A 83 3.84 4.19 -4.32
CA LYS A 83 5.30 4.22 -4.27
C LYS A 83 5.80 5.42 -3.46
N LEU A 84 6.54 5.15 -2.38
CA LEU A 84 7.17 6.19 -1.56
C LEU A 84 8.33 6.86 -2.30
N SER A 85 8.58 8.13 -1.97
CA SER A 85 9.85 8.75 -2.29
C SER A 85 10.99 8.12 -1.47
N ILE A 86 12.24 8.31 -1.91
CA ILE A 86 13.41 7.80 -1.19
C ILE A 86 13.48 8.37 0.23
N GLU A 87 13.12 9.64 0.41
CA GLU A 87 13.11 10.31 1.72
C GLU A 87 12.03 9.74 2.63
N GLN A 88 10.83 9.47 2.09
CA GLN A 88 9.75 8.83 2.85
C GLN A 88 10.12 7.42 3.25
N MET A 89 10.74 6.64 2.35
CA MET A 89 11.21 5.29 2.66
C MET A 89 12.27 5.30 3.76
N LYS A 90 13.24 6.22 3.68
CA LYS A 90 14.26 6.39 4.72
C LYS A 90 13.63 6.75 6.06
N HIS A 91 12.69 7.69 6.08
CA HIS A 91 12.01 8.09 7.30
C HIS A 91 11.20 6.96 7.93
N LEU A 92 10.52 6.15 7.11
CA LEU A 92 9.81 4.94 7.55
C LEU A 92 10.77 3.92 8.18
N LEU A 93 11.91 3.67 7.55
CA LEU A 93 12.92 2.75 8.06
C LEU A 93 13.45 3.20 9.43
N GLU A 94 13.74 4.49 9.60
CA GLU A 94 14.27 5.06 10.84
C GLU A 94 13.22 5.14 11.95
N THR A 95 12.00 5.57 11.64
CA THR A 95 11.03 6.01 12.65
C THR A 95 9.75 5.20 12.73
N GLY A 96 9.41 4.44 11.67
CA GLY A 96 8.08 3.82 11.57
C GLY A 96 6.96 4.83 11.26
N VAL A 97 7.29 5.98 10.66
CA VAL A 97 6.32 7.03 10.33
C VAL A 97 6.36 7.36 8.85
N VAL A 98 5.18 7.49 8.24
CA VAL A 98 5.01 8.05 6.88
C VAL A 98 4.08 9.27 6.94
N LYS A 99 4.52 10.36 6.30
CA LYS A 99 3.78 11.62 6.15
C LYS A 99 4.01 12.20 4.76
#